data_AF-A0A5S9MC69-F1
#
_entry.id   AF-A0A5S9MC69-F1
#
_cell.length_a   1.000
_cell.length_b   1.000
_cell.length_c   1.000
_cell.angle_alpha   90.00
_cell.angle_beta   90.00
_cell.angle_gamma   90.00
#
_symmetry.space_group_name_H-M   'P 1'
#
loop_
_entity.id
_entity.type
_entity.pdbx_description
1 polymer ?
#
loop_
_entity_poly.entity_id
_entity_poly.type
_entity_poly.pdbx_seq_one_letter_code
_entity_poly.pdbx_strand_id
1 'polypeptide(L)'
;MKEAIREAGGVPFEFNTIGVDDGIAMGHIGMRYSLPSREIIADSVETVVSAHWFDGMVCIPNCDKITPGMMMAAMRVNIPTVFVSGGPMEAGRTSDGRKISLSSVFEGVGAYQSGKINEEELNELEQFGCPTCGSCSGMFTANSMNCLAEALGIALPGNGTILATSPERREFAKKSAKQLMELIKRY
;
A
#
# COMPACT_ATOMS: atom_id res chain seq x y z
N MET A 1 12.66 -8.19 -2.77
CA MET A 1 13.31 -6.86 -2.84
C MET A 1 14.81 -6.93 -2.53
N LYS A 2 15.24 -7.38 -1.35
CA LYS A 2 16.67 -7.42 -0.97
C LYS A 2 17.55 -8.16 -1.97
N GLU A 3 17.11 -9.33 -2.41
CA GLU A 3 17.81 -10.10 -3.46
C GLU A 3 17.98 -9.27 -4.74
N ALA A 4 16.92 -8.63 -5.22
CA ALA A 4 17.00 -7.76 -6.41
C ALA A 4 17.96 -6.57 -6.25
N ILE A 5 18.08 -6.00 -5.05
CA ILE A 5 19.07 -4.95 -4.76
C ILE A 5 20.50 -5.52 -4.80
N ARG A 6 20.73 -6.72 -4.23
CA ARG A 6 22.04 -7.39 -4.31
C ARG A 6 22.42 -7.72 -5.75
N GLU A 7 21.48 -8.26 -6.53
CA GLU A 7 21.66 -8.53 -7.96
C GLU A 7 21.97 -7.25 -8.77
N ALA A 8 21.43 -6.10 -8.34
CA ALA A 8 21.71 -4.80 -8.95
C ALA A 8 23.02 -4.16 -8.46
N GLY A 9 23.75 -4.80 -7.53
CA GLY A 9 25.05 -4.34 -7.02
C GLY A 9 24.99 -3.49 -5.76
N GLY A 10 23.85 -3.41 -5.07
CA GLY A 10 23.68 -2.68 -3.80
C GLY A 10 23.76 -3.58 -2.56
N VAL A 11 23.89 -2.95 -1.38
CA VAL A 11 23.86 -3.63 -0.07
C VAL A 11 22.56 -3.26 0.66
N PRO A 12 21.55 -4.15 0.70
CA PRO A 12 20.26 -3.78 1.24
C PRO A 12 20.22 -3.93 2.77
N PHE A 13 19.84 -2.84 3.44
CA PHE A 13 19.39 -2.86 4.83
C PHE A 13 17.86 -2.73 4.88
N GLU A 14 17.22 -3.57 5.67
CA GLU A 14 15.77 -3.61 5.80
C GLU A 14 15.38 -3.17 7.20
N PHE A 15 14.44 -2.24 7.29
CA PHE A 15 13.77 -1.86 8.51
C PHE A 15 12.28 -1.68 8.22
N ASN A 16 11.46 -1.74 9.27
CA ASN A 16 10.01 -1.59 9.16
C ASN A 16 9.55 -0.37 9.95
N THR A 17 8.39 0.15 9.57
CA THR A 17 7.65 1.18 10.32
C THR A 17 6.22 0.68 10.55
N ILE A 18 5.46 1.39 11.38
CA ILE A 18 4.10 1.02 11.74
C ILE A 18 3.12 1.25 10.58
N GLY A 19 1.91 0.71 10.72
CA GLY A 19 0.78 1.00 9.86
C GLY A 19 -0.52 0.81 10.62
N VAL A 20 -1.55 1.56 10.25
CA VAL A 20 -2.92 1.40 10.77
C VAL A 20 -3.80 0.98 9.61
N ASP A 21 -4.66 0.00 9.84
CA ASP A 21 -5.68 -0.42 8.88
C ASP A 21 -6.91 0.48 9.04
N ASP A 22 -7.11 1.38 8.08
CA ASP A 22 -8.28 2.27 8.06
C ASP A 22 -9.59 1.48 7.96
N GLY A 23 -9.62 0.36 7.23
CA GLY A 23 -10.81 -0.46 7.08
C GLY A 23 -11.27 -1.07 8.39
N ILE A 24 -10.33 -1.60 9.18
CA ILE A 24 -10.64 -2.14 10.52
C ILE A 24 -10.95 -1.03 11.52
N ALA A 25 -10.27 0.12 11.44
CA ALA A 25 -10.44 1.19 12.40
C ALA A 25 -11.76 1.95 12.28
N MET A 26 -12.50 1.76 11.18
CA MET A 26 -13.78 2.43 10.91
C MET A 26 -14.84 2.07 11.94
N GLY A 27 -15.64 3.07 12.34
CA GLY A 27 -16.80 2.87 13.22
C GLY A 27 -16.51 2.89 14.72
N HIS A 28 -15.26 3.08 15.16
CA HIS A 28 -14.91 3.15 16.58
C HIS A 28 -13.79 4.17 16.90
N ILE A 29 -13.46 4.34 18.19
CA ILE A 29 -12.50 5.36 18.68
C ILE A 29 -11.10 5.27 18.05
N GLY A 30 -10.69 4.08 17.59
CA GLY A 30 -9.41 3.86 16.92
C GLY A 30 -9.19 4.71 15.67
N MET A 31 -10.24 5.14 14.97
CA MET A 31 -10.12 5.99 13.76
C MET A 31 -9.39 7.33 14.04
N ARG A 32 -9.39 7.79 15.31
CA ARG A 32 -8.64 9.00 15.72
C ARG A 32 -7.12 8.85 15.56
N TYR A 33 -6.60 7.63 15.42
CA TYR A 33 -5.18 7.33 15.28
C TYR A 33 -4.75 7.07 13.83
N SER A 34 -5.69 7.00 12.87
CA SER A 34 -5.37 6.78 11.46
C SER A 34 -4.50 7.90 10.90
N LEU A 35 -5.01 9.15 10.85
CA LEU A 35 -4.25 10.25 10.24
C LEU A 35 -2.91 10.55 10.96
N PRO A 36 -2.84 10.57 12.30
CA PRO A 36 -1.57 10.75 13.01
C PRO A 36 -0.51 9.69 12.67
N SER A 37 -0.90 8.47 12.29
CA SER A 37 0.06 7.43 11.87
C SER A 37 0.93 7.87 10.69
N ARG A 38 0.43 8.76 9.82
CA ARG A 38 1.20 9.33 8.70
C ARG A 38 2.47 10.05 9.18
N GLU A 39 2.35 10.85 10.24
CA GLU A 39 3.48 11.60 10.79
C GLU A 39 4.49 10.67 11.46
N ILE A 40 3.99 9.67 12.22
CA ILE A 40 4.84 8.68 12.88
C ILE A 40 5.64 7.89 11.85
N ILE A 41 5.02 7.51 10.73
CA ILE A 41 5.69 6.83 9.62
C ILE A 41 6.76 7.74 8.99
N ALA A 42 6.42 9.01 8.74
CA ALA A 42 7.36 9.97 8.17
C ALA A 42 8.60 10.14 9.05
N ASP A 43 8.38 10.42 10.34
CA ASP A 43 9.44 10.64 11.33
C ASP A 43 10.27 9.36 11.55
N SER A 44 9.63 8.19 11.56
CA SER A 44 10.31 6.90 11.69
C SER A 44 11.25 6.60 10.52
N VAL A 45 10.81 6.85 9.28
CA VAL A 45 11.64 6.62 8.08
C VAL A 45 12.78 7.64 8.04
N GLU A 46 12.47 8.93 8.24
CA GLU A 46 13.46 10.01 8.29
C GLU A 46 14.56 9.71 9.33
N THR A 47 14.17 9.31 10.54
CA THR A 47 15.13 8.99 11.62
C THR A 47 16.10 7.89 11.22
N VAL A 48 15.61 6.76 10.70
CA VAL A 48 16.47 5.61 10.39
C VAL A 48 17.40 5.93 9.22
N VAL A 49 16.87 6.55 8.16
CA VAL A 49 17.63 6.89 6.96
C VAL A 49 18.74 7.90 7.27
N SER A 50 18.41 8.98 8.01
CA SER A 50 19.39 10.01 8.36
C SER A 50 20.42 9.54 9.39
N ALA A 51 20.03 8.70 10.36
CA ALA A 51 20.95 8.20 11.37
C ALA A 51 22.00 7.23 10.79
N HIS A 52 21.60 6.40 9.82
CA HIS A 52 22.47 5.37 9.24
C HIS A 52 23.09 5.76 7.90
N TRP A 53 22.86 6.98 7.42
CA TRP A 53 23.46 7.53 6.20
C TRP A 53 23.27 6.61 4.98
N PHE A 54 22.02 6.24 4.69
CA PHE A 54 21.73 5.46 3.49
C PHE A 54 21.87 6.30 2.22
N ASP A 55 22.47 5.71 1.17
CA ASP A 55 22.69 6.36 -0.13
C ASP A 55 21.42 6.42 -1.01
N GLY A 56 20.43 5.59 -0.70
CA GLY A 56 19.14 5.57 -1.38
C GLY A 56 18.17 4.64 -0.69
N MET A 57 16.89 4.71 -1.07
CA MET A 57 15.86 3.90 -0.44
C MET A 57 14.78 3.39 -1.39
N VAL A 58 14.21 2.25 -1.00
CA VAL A 58 13.00 1.69 -1.60
C VAL A 58 11.88 1.80 -0.56
N CYS A 59 10.84 2.57 -0.86
CA CYS A 59 9.65 2.64 -0.03
C CYS A 59 8.63 1.59 -0.50
N ILE A 60 8.19 0.71 0.41
CA ILE A 60 7.19 -0.34 0.13
C ILE A 60 5.90 -0.07 0.92
N PRO A 61 5.06 0.90 0.50
CA PRO A 61 3.81 1.18 1.19
C PRO A 61 2.64 0.35 0.63
N ASN A 62 1.49 0.37 1.31
CA ASN A 62 0.24 -0.05 0.67
C ASN A 62 -1.01 0.59 1.27
N CYS A 63 -1.21 0.50 2.58
CA CYS A 63 -2.41 1.05 3.23
C CYS A 63 -2.41 2.59 3.23
N ASP A 64 -3.60 3.18 3.40
CA ASP A 64 -3.94 4.57 3.13
C ASP A 64 -2.90 5.61 3.56
N LYS A 65 -2.51 5.59 4.85
CA LYS A 65 -1.63 6.62 5.43
C LYS A 65 -0.14 6.32 5.28
N ILE A 66 0.20 5.09 4.89
CA ILE A 66 1.59 4.64 4.75
C ILE A 66 2.25 5.30 3.55
N THR A 67 1.57 5.28 2.39
CA THR A 67 2.09 5.87 1.15
C THR A 67 2.46 7.36 1.31
N PRO A 68 1.55 8.26 1.77
CA PRO A 68 1.92 9.66 1.98
C PRO A 68 2.94 9.85 3.11
N GLY A 69 2.93 9.04 4.17
CA GLY A 69 3.94 9.13 5.25
C GLY A 69 5.36 8.84 4.73
N MET A 70 5.51 7.78 3.94
CA MET A 70 6.80 7.46 3.28
C MET A 70 7.18 8.52 2.24
N MET A 71 6.22 9.08 1.49
CA MET A 71 6.49 10.20 0.56
C MET A 71 7.01 11.44 1.29
N MET A 72 6.42 11.79 2.43
CA MET A 72 6.89 12.91 3.24
C MET A 72 8.32 12.69 3.72
N ALA A 73 8.63 11.52 4.27
CA ALA A 73 10.01 11.18 4.66
C ALA A 73 10.97 11.29 3.48
N ALA A 74 10.60 10.74 2.31
CA ALA A 74 11.43 10.78 1.10
C ALA A 74 11.79 12.19 0.66
N MET A 75 10.81 13.10 0.69
CA MET A 75 11.07 14.50 0.32
C MET A 75 11.88 15.24 1.39
N ARG A 76 11.76 14.87 2.68
CA ARG A 76 12.54 15.48 3.77
C ARG A 76 14.02 15.09 3.71
N VAL A 77 14.33 13.81 3.51
CA VAL A 77 15.71 13.31 3.45
C VAL A 77 16.39 13.59 2.11
N ASN A 78 15.61 13.68 1.03
CA ASN A 78 16.07 14.08 -0.31
C ASN A 78 17.26 13.27 -0.87
N ILE A 79 17.18 11.94 -0.72
CA ILE A 79 18.11 10.97 -1.34
C ILE A 79 17.41 10.20 -2.47
N PRO A 80 18.14 9.58 -3.41
CA PRO A 80 17.57 8.71 -4.43
C PRO A 80 16.56 7.72 -3.86
N THR A 81 15.31 7.79 -4.33
CA THR A 81 14.18 7.03 -3.78
C THR A 81 13.29 6.48 -4.88
N VAL A 82 12.83 5.23 -4.71
CA VAL A 82 11.79 4.64 -5.56
C VAL A 82 10.66 4.05 -4.70
N PHE A 83 9.42 4.20 -5.17
CA PHE A 83 8.23 3.63 -4.54
C PHE A 83 7.82 2.33 -5.23
N VAL A 84 7.58 1.31 -4.41
CA VAL A 84 7.15 -0.03 -4.85
C VAL A 84 6.00 -0.48 -3.97
N SER A 85 4.77 -0.11 -4.34
CA SER A 85 3.59 -0.47 -3.55
C SER A 85 3.37 -1.99 -3.52
N GLY A 86 2.70 -2.46 -2.46
CA GLY A 86 2.25 -3.86 -2.37
C GLY A 86 1.23 -4.23 -3.46
N GLY A 87 0.46 -3.26 -3.93
CA GLY A 87 -0.58 -3.41 -4.94
C GLY A 87 -1.97 -3.62 -4.36
N PRO A 88 -3.03 -3.34 -5.16
CA PRO A 88 -4.41 -3.62 -4.79
C PRO A 88 -4.69 -5.13 -4.67
N MET A 89 -5.62 -5.45 -3.78
CA MET A 89 -6.26 -6.76 -3.70
C MET A 89 -7.13 -7.00 -4.93
N GLU A 90 -7.41 -8.27 -5.22
CA GLU A 90 -8.41 -8.67 -6.20
C GLU A 90 -9.83 -8.23 -5.79
N ALA A 91 -10.69 -7.95 -6.77
CA ALA A 91 -12.08 -7.62 -6.48
C ALA A 91 -12.83 -8.84 -5.92
N GLY A 92 -13.57 -8.62 -4.83
CA GLY A 92 -14.43 -9.64 -4.24
C GLY A 92 -15.59 -10.02 -5.17
N ARG A 93 -16.05 -11.27 -5.05
CA ARG A 93 -17.21 -11.78 -5.78
C ARG A 93 -18.04 -12.69 -4.89
N THR A 94 -19.35 -12.42 -4.84
CA THR A 94 -20.34 -13.33 -4.26
C THR A 94 -20.52 -14.57 -5.14
N SER A 95 -21.19 -15.60 -4.61
CA SER A 95 -21.48 -16.86 -5.30
C SER A 95 -22.32 -16.68 -6.57
N ASP A 96 -23.19 -15.66 -6.60
CA ASP A 96 -23.97 -15.26 -7.78
C ASP A 96 -23.19 -14.38 -8.78
N GLY A 97 -21.92 -14.10 -8.50
CA GLY A 97 -20.99 -13.41 -9.40
C GLY A 97 -21.01 -11.89 -9.32
N ARG A 98 -21.78 -11.28 -8.41
CA ARG A 98 -21.75 -9.82 -8.19
C ARG A 98 -20.39 -9.39 -7.65
N LYS A 99 -19.87 -8.28 -8.16
CA LYS A 99 -18.61 -7.70 -7.66
C LYS A 99 -18.88 -6.97 -6.35
N ILE A 100 -18.05 -7.23 -5.35
CA ILE A 100 -18.13 -6.62 -4.03
C ILE A 100 -16.76 -6.13 -3.58
N SER A 101 -16.77 -5.24 -2.60
CA SER A 101 -15.56 -4.73 -1.95
C SER A 101 -15.85 -4.43 -0.48
N LEU A 102 -14.87 -3.89 0.24
CA LEU A 102 -15.04 -3.48 1.63
C LEU A 102 -16.23 -2.49 1.81
N SER A 103 -16.51 -1.62 0.85
CA SER A 103 -17.69 -0.73 0.93
C SER A 103 -19.01 -1.50 0.91
N SER A 104 -19.06 -2.60 0.16
CA SER A 104 -20.24 -3.48 0.10
C SER A 104 -20.49 -4.15 1.46
N VAL A 105 -19.43 -4.45 2.22
CA VAL A 105 -19.56 -4.99 3.58
C VAL A 105 -20.19 -3.95 4.52
N PHE A 106 -19.69 -2.71 4.48
CA PHE A 106 -20.28 -1.62 5.29
C PHE A 106 -21.73 -1.33 4.94
N GLU A 107 -22.06 -1.29 3.65
CA GLU A 107 -23.44 -1.14 3.17
C GLU A 107 -24.31 -2.34 3.54
N GLY A 108 -23.74 -3.55 3.53
CA GLY A 108 -24.38 -4.80 3.94
C GLY A 108 -24.88 -4.76 5.38
N VAL A 109 -24.09 -4.23 6.32
CA VAL A 109 -24.52 -4.05 7.71
C VAL A 109 -25.77 -3.17 7.81
N GLY A 110 -25.81 -2.06 7.06
CA GLY A 110 -26.98 -1.18 6.99
C GLY A 110 -28.19 -1.86 6.33
N ALA A 111 -27.96 -2.62 5.25
CA ALA A 111 -29.00 -3.38 4.56
C ALA A 111 -29.63 -4.44 5.48
N TYR A 112 -28.82 -5.17 6.24
CA TYR A 112 -29.27 -6.17 7.21
C TYR A 112 -30.12 -5.53 8.32
N GLN A 113 -29.64 -4.43 8.92
CA GLN A 113 -30.41 -3.70 9.95
C GLN A 113 -31.75 -3.18 9.43
N SER A 114 -31.85 -2.85 8.14
CA SER A 114 -33.09 -2.41 7.49
C SER A 114 -33.98 -3.56 6.98
N GLY A 115 -33.59 -4.82 7.19
CA GLY A 115 -34.33 -6.01 6.74
C GLY A 115 -34.30 -6.24 5.23
N LYS A 116 -33.36 -5.63 4.49
CA LYS A 116 -33.25 -5.78 3.02
C LYS A 116 -32.45 -7.01 2.60
N ILE A 117 -31.57 -7.50 3.47
CA ILE A 117 -30.81 -8.75 3.29
C ILE A 117 -30.91 -9.59 4.56
N ASN A 118 -30.71 -10.89 4.42
CA ASN A 118 -30.66 -11.83 5.55
C ASN A 118 -29.21 -12.02 6.08
N GLU A 119 -29.07 -12.83 7.12
CA GLU A 119 -27.77 -13.11 7.76
C GLU A 119 -26.82 -13.90 6.86
N GLU A 120 -27.33 -14.81 6.03
CA GLU A 120 -26.52 -15.59 5.07
C GLU A 120 -25.90 -14.68 4.00
N GLU A 121 -26.68 -13.73 3.47
CA GLU A 121 -26.22 -12.72 2.53
C GLU A 121 -25.18 -11.79 3.16
N LEU A 122 -25.36 -11.40 4.43
CA LEU A 122 -24.37 -10.59 5.15
C LEU A 122 -23.05 -11.36 5.35
N ASN A 123 -23.13 -12.62 5.77
CA ASN A 123 -21.98 -13.51 5.93
C ASN A 123 -21.23 -13.72 4.60
N GLU A 124 -21.96 -13.82 3.49
CA GLU A 124 -21.36 -13.89 2.16
C GLU A 124 -20.55 -12.62 1.84
N LEU A 125 -21.12 -11.44 2.11
CA LEU A 125 -20.40 -10.16 1.91
C LEU A 125 -19.11 -10.11 2.75
N GLU A 126 -19.16 -10.53 4.01
CA GLU A 126 -18.00 -10.59 4.91
C GLU A 126 -16.91 -11.53 4.35
N GLN A 127 -17.27 -12.75 3.97
CA GLN A 127 -16.31 -13.77 3.52
C GLN A 127 -15.64 -13.42 2.19
N PHE A 128 -16.36 -12.76 1.29
CA PHE A 128 -15.87 -12.50 -0.07
C PHE A 128 -15.46 -11.04 -0.32
N GLY A 129 -15.68 -10.11 0.63
CA GLY A 129 -15.41 -8.69 0.47
C GLY A 129 -13.91 -8.32 0.37
N CYS A 130 -13.03 -9.16 0.94
CA CYS A 130 -11.58 -8.97 0.93
C CYS A 130 -10.87 -10.32 0.60
N PRO A 131 -10.87 -10.75 -0.68
CA PRO A 131 -10.54 -12.13 -1.04
C PRO A 131 -9.03 -12.45 -1.01
N THR A 132 -8.17 -11.44 -1.09
CA THR A 132 -6.72 -11.60 -1.25
C THR A 132 -5.95 -10.50 -0.49
N CYS A 133 -4.63 -10.64 -0.39
CA CYS A 133 -3.78 -9.58 0.14
C CYS A 133 -3.75 -8.36 -0.79
N GLY A 134 -3.47 -7.19 -0.22
CA GLY A 134 -3.34 -5.93 -0.97
C GLY A 134 -4.07 -4.77 -0.32
N SER A 135 -3.97 -3.57 -0.92
CA SER A 135 -4.80 -2.43 -0.55
C SER A 135 -6.25 -2.65 -1.00
N CYS A 136 -7.17 -1.82 -0.51
CA CYS A 136 -8.57 -1.85 -0.96
C CYS A 136 -8.67 -1.89 -2.50
N SER A 137 -9.57 -2.70 -3.05
CA SER A 137 -9.70 -2.91 -4.50
C SER A 137 -10.29 -1.72 -5.27
N GLY A 138 -10.92 -0.77 -4.58
CA GLY A 138 -11.49 0.46 -5.17
C GLY A 138 -10.50 1.63 -5.26
N MET A 139 -10.90 2.70 -5.96
CA MET A 139 -10.12 3.96 -6.03
C MET A 139 -10.28 4.81 -4.75
N PHE A 140 -9.81 4.27 -3.63
CA PHE A 140 -9.70 4.97 -2.34
C PHE A 140 -8.30 5.60 -2.18
N THR A 141 -7.95 6.04 -0.97
CA THR A 141 -6.68 6.75 -0.73
C THR A 141 -5.47 5.91 -1.15
N ALA A 142 -5.37 4.65 -0.72
CA ALA A 142 -4.25 3.78 -1.07
C ALA A 142 -3.96 3.74 -2.57
N ASN A 143 -4.95 3.38 -3.40
CA ASN A 143 -4.76 3.28 -4.85
C ASN A 143 -4.59 4.65 -5.50
N SER A 144 -5.30 5.68 -5.03
CA SER A 144 -5.12 7.05 -5.52
C SER A 144 -3.69 7.54 -5.30
N MET A 145 -3.13 7.30 -4.11
CA MET A 145 -1.76 7.68 -3.77
C MET A 145 -0.72 6.84 -4.53
N ASN A 146 -0.99 5.55 -4.74
CA ASN A 146 -0.09 4.69 -5.52
C ASN A 146 -0.05 5.10 -7.00
N CYS A 147 -1.19 5.48 -7.59
CA CYS A 147 -1.28 6.06 -8.93
C CYS A 147 -0.63 7.46 -8.98
N LEU A 148 -0.80 8.27 -7.94
CA LEU A 148 -0.12 9.57 -7.83
C LEU A 148 1.40 9.40 -7.81
N ALA A 149 1.93 8.37 -7.15
CA ALA A 149 3.36 8.06 -7.16
C ALA A 149 3.89 7.83 -8.58
N GLU A 150 3.12 7.16 -9.44
CA GLU A 150 3.45 6.99 -10.86
C GLU A 150 3.43 8.32 -11.60
N ALA A 151 2.36 9.12 -11.39
CA ALA A 151 2.19 10.41 -12.05
C ALA A 151 3.30 11.42 -11.68
N LEU A 152 3.78 11.38 -10.44
CA LEU A 152 4.91 12.19 -9.96
C LEU A 152 6.28 11.68 -10.45
N GLY A 153 6.35 10.48 -11.04
CA GLY A 153 7.59 9.88 -11.51
C GLY A 153 8.47 9.29 -10.41
N ILE A 154 7.97 9.14 -9.19
CA ILE A 154 8.68 8.53 -8.06
C ILE A 154 8.42 7.02 -7.93
N ALA A 155 7.50 6.49 -8.76
CA ALA A 155 7.28 5.07 -8.95
C ALA A 155 7.28 4.72 -10.45
N LEU A 156 7.65 3.48 -10.79
CA LEU A 156 7.56 2.99 -12.16
C LEU A 156 6.11 2.72 -12.58
N PRO A 157 5.79 2.75 -13.88
CA PRO A 157 4.47 2.40 -14.40
C PRO A 157 4.02 1.00 -13.95
N GLY A 158 2.80 0.91 -13.42
CA GLY A 158 2.25 -0.34 -12.85
C GLY A 158 2.30 -0.41 -11.31
N ASN A 159 2.81 0.62 -10.64
CA ASN A 159 2.88 0.69 -9.19
C ASN A 159 1.51 0.50 -8.52
N GLY A 160 0.49 1.26 -8.92
CA GLY A 160 -0.86 1.26 -8.38
C GLY A 160 -1.84 0.30 -9.06
N THR A 161 -1.47 -0.30 -10.20
CA THR A 161 -2.41 -1.10 -11.02
C THR A 161 -2.13 -2.60 -11.04
N ILE A 162 -0.87 -3.03 -10.85
CA ILE A 162 -0.55 -4.47 -10.80
C ILE A 162 -1.15 -5.09 -9.52
N LEU A 163 -1.89 -6.19 -9.61
CA LEU A 163 -2.47 -6.81 -8.41
C LEU A 163 -1.37 -7.31 -7.46
N ALA A 164 -1.63 -7.28 -6.15
CA ALA A 164 -0.69 -7.79 -5.14
C ALA A 164 -0.35 -9.27 -5.32
N THR A 165 -1.32 -10.06 -5.81
CA THR A 165 -1.19 -11.48 -6.13
C THR A 165 -0.50 -11.77 -7.46
N SER A 166 -0.35 -10.76 -8.33
CA SER A 166 0.19 -10.96 -9.66
C SER A 166 1.69 -11.31 -9.61
N PRO A 167 2.15 -12.31 -10.38
CA PRO A 167 3.58 -12.60 -10.51
C PRO A 167 4.36 -11.41 -11.08
N GLU A 168 3.71 -10.53 -11.85
CA GLU A 168 4.31 -9.30 -12.38
C GLU A 168 4.81 -8.37 -11.27
N ARG A 169 4.24 -8.45 -10.05
CA ARG A 169 4.67 -7.64 -8.91
C ARG A 169 6.12 -7.95 -8.50
N ARG A 170 6.56 -9.20 -8.65
CA ARG A 170 7.96 -9.60 -8.38
C ARG A 170 8.92 -9.02 -9.43
N GLU A 171 8.52 -9.06 -10.70
CA GLU A 171 9.31 -8.47 -11.78
C GLU A 171 9.34 -6.94 -11.69
N PHE A 172 8.24 -6.31 -11.29
CA PHE A 172 8.16 -4.88 -10.99
C PHE A 172 9.14 -4.48 -9.88
N ALA A 173 9.21 -5.26 -8.79
CA ALA A 173 10.18 -5.04 -7.71
C ALA A 173 11.63 -5.12 -8.21
N LYS A 174 11.96 -6.10 -9.07
CA LYS A 174 13.30 -6.23 -9.66
C LYS A 174 13.67 -5.05 -10.56
N LYS A 175 12.73 -4.59 -11.40
CA LYS A 175 12.92 -3.41 -12.25
C LYS A 175 13.15 -2.16 -11.43
N SER A 176 12.38 -1.97 -10.36
CA SER A 176 12.49 -0.82 -9.47
C SER A 176 13.83 -0.79 -8.72
N ALA A 177 14.32 -1.95 -8.26
CA ALA A 177 15.63 -2.08 -7.64
C ALA A 177 16.77 -1.66 -8.59
N LYS A 178 16.73 -2.09 -9.86
CA LYS A 178 17.70 -1.67 -10.88
C LYS A 178 17.61 -0.17 -11.13
N GLN A 179 16.39 0.38 -11.23
CA GLN A 179 16.18 1.81 -11.42
C GLN A 179 16.78 2.62 -10.25
N LEU A 180 16.62 2.18 -9.00
CA LEU A 180 17.21 2.85 -7.85
C LEU A 180 18.74 2.93 -7.97
N MET A 181 19.40 1.82 -8.34
CA MET A 181 20.86 1.83 -8.49
C MET A 181 21.32 2.79 -9.58
N GLU A 182 20.56 2.93 -10.68
CA GLU A 182 20.84 3.92 -11.71
C GLU A 182 20.63 5.36 -11.24
N LEU A 183 19.67 5.61 -10.35
CA LEU A 183 19.49 6.93 -9.72
C LEU A 183 20.66 7.26 -8.79
N ILE A 184 21.08 6.30 -7.95
CA ILE A 184 22.22 6.48 -7.03
C ILE A 184 23.51 6.79 -7.80
N LYS A 185 23.78 6.13 -8.93
CA LYS A 185 24.98 6.40 -9.75
C LYS A 185 25.02 7.79 -10.37
N ARG A 186 23.85 8.42 -10.56
CA ARG A 186 23.71 9.73 -11.22
C ARG A 186 23.66 10.90 -10.23
N TYR A 187 23.37 10.60 -8.96
CA TYR A 187 23.34 11.55 -7.86
C TYR A 187 24.77 11.91 -7.43
#